data_AF-A0A8S1Q1V0-F1
#
_entry.id   AF-A0A8S1Q1V0-F1
#
_cell.length_a   1.000
_cell.length_b   1.000
_cell.length_c   1.000
_cell.angle_alpha   90.00
_cell.angle_beta   90.00
_cell.angle_gamma   90.00
#
_symmetry.space_group_name_H-M   'P 1'
#
loop_
_entity.id
_entity.type
_entity.pdbx_description
1 polymer ?
#
loop_
_entity_poly.entity_id
_entity_poly.type
_entity_poly.pdbx_seq_one_letter_code
_entity_poly.pdbx_strand_id
1 'polypeptide(L)'
;MLLQLLAFKNKNLLIRALTNKIHELEYNQKCDQQYIYGNNEDLAVAGQQFLEFYFYDFMLLQGYPNPLSCFKKPNDIIQLRQRLLNDSNLADIGFQLGLPKFLKVGNQIHLKNNQKVLADTIKSLIAAQYYDKYQDLESLRDLLHPVMDLLLNNIQSEQILQTKYNPKSNFVEYLTTIREEIEVQPILTVEWKKNEENNLQSMFLITLDLQIKNKMLSEDQKLKIQKQGISKRITEQQIYLEALQELKNWQETQKNKFLQILEQQFDDNNIASTSVDSQFFNNTNKSVYNFLEQFDNDEKQKEFYDSLSKVLTQFEEKDEF
;
A
#
# COMPACT_ATOMS: atom_id res chain seq x y z
N MET A 1 12.00 14.80 6.23
CA MET A 1 11.94 13.77 7.30
C MET A 1 13.11 12.80 7.22
N LEU A 2 13.26 11.94 6.19
CA LEU A 2 14.39 10.98 6.09
C LEU A 2 15.78 11.65 6.15
N LEU A 3 16.00 12.75 5.43
CA LEU A 3 17.27 13.48 5.45
C LEU A 3 17.64 14.08 6.82
N GLN A 4 16.67 14.29 7.71
CA GLN A 4 16.94 14.72 9.09
C GLN A 4 17.44 13.56 9.96
N LEU A 5 17.06 12.33 9.62
CA LEU A 5 17.47 11.10 10.30
C LEU A 5 18.82 10.59 9.77
N LEU A 6 19.19 10.96 8.55
CA LEU A 6 20.47 10.66 7.93
C LEU A 6 21.58 11.54 8.53
N ALA A 7 22.15 11.08 9.63
CA ALA A 7 23.33 11.66 10.25
C ALA A 7 24.55 10.74 10.05
N PHE A 8 25.44 11.14 9.14
CA PHE A 8 26.65 10.39 8.78
C PHE A 8 27.88 10.90 9.54
N LYS A 9 28.59 10.01 10.23
CA LYS A 9 29.94 10.21 10.77
C LYS A 9 30.98 10.00 9.68
N ASN A 10 30.80 8.97 8.84
CA ASN A 10 31.69 8.62 7.76
C ASN A 10 31.25 9.28 6.44
N LYS A 11 31.91 10.39 6.11
CA LYS A 11 31.67 11.13 4.85
C LYS A 11 31.93 10.28 3.60
N ASN A 12 32.91 9.39 3.64
CA ASN A 12 33.26 8.56 2.48
C ASN A 12 32.12 7.61 2.13
N LEU A 13 31.43 7.09 3.15
CA LEU A 13 30.31 6.17 2.98
C LEU A 13 29.08 6.89 2.41
N LEU A 14 28.82 8.13 2.84
CA LEU A 14 27.81 8.99 2.23
C LEU A 14 28.13 9.29 0.75
N ILE A 15 29.38 9.66 0.45
CA ILE A 15 29.82 9.93 -0.93
C ILE A 15 29.63 8.67 -1.80
N ARG A 16 30.01 7.50 -1.28
CA ARG A 16 29.81 6.22 -1.96
C ARG A 16 28.34 5.96 -2.26
N ALA A 17 27.45 6.15 -1.27
CA ALA A 17 26.01 5.93 -1.43
C ALA A 17 25.36 6.84 -2.50
N LEU A 18 25.87 8.06 -2.66
CA LEU A 18 25.41 9.04 -3.65
C LEU A 18 26.09 8.90 -5.03
N THR A 19 27.03 7.96 -5.17
CA THR A 19 27.82 7.78 -6.40
C THR A 19 27.28 6.63 -7.23
N ASN A 20 26.71 6.96 -8.40
CA ASN A 20 26.33 5.96 -9.39
C ASN A 20 27.58 5.38 -10.07
N LYS A 21 27.53 4.10 -10.45
CA LYS A 21 28.59 3.39 -11.17
C LYS A 21 29.12 4.13 -12.40
N ILE A 22 28.25 4.82 -13.14
CA ILE A 22 28.67 5.56 -14.34
C ILE A 22 29.67 6.67 -13.99
N HIS A 23 29.50 7.33 -12.85
CA HIS A 23 30.45 8.34 -12.39
C HIS A 23 31.82 7.75 -12.07
N GLU A 24 31.86 6.60 -11.39
CA GLU A 24 33.11 5.88 -11.10
C GLU A 24 33.81 5.47 -12.39
N LEU A 25 33.09 4.84 -13.32
CA LEU A 25 33.67 4.40 -14.60
C LEU A 25 34.25 5.56 -15.40
N GLU A 26 33.54 6.69 -15.44
CA GLU A 26 34.01 7.89 -16.13
C GLU A 26 35.24 8.50 -15.46
N TYR A 27 35.26 8.56 -14.12
CA TYR A 27 36.42 9.03 -13.37
C TYR A 27 37.65 8.16 -13.66
N ASN A 28 37.49 6.84 -13.58
CA ASN A 28 38.58 5.89 -13.81
C ASN A 28 39.15 6.03 -15.23
N GLN A 29 38.30 6.29 -16.23
CA GLN A 29 38.72 6.51 -17.62
C GLN A 29 39.45 7.84 -17.83
N LYS A 30 39.07 8.90 -17.10
CA LYS A 30 39.65 10.24 -17.26
C LYS A 30 40.96 10.44 -16.50
N CYS A 31 41.08 9.82 -15.33
CA CYS A 31 42.16 10.10 -14.38
C CYS A 31 43.22 8.99 -14.33
N ASP A 32 43.05 7.87 -15.05
CA ASP A 32 43.90 6.67 -14.98
C ASP A 32 44.16 6.18 -13.54
N GLN A 33 43.21 6.47 -12.64
CA GLN A 33 43.25 6.12 -11.22
C GLN A 33 41.88 5.64 -10.78
N GLN A 34 41.84 4.68 -9.84
CA GLN A 34 40.58 4.19 -9.28
C GLN A 34 39.91 5.25 -8.40
N TYR A 35 38.61 5.42 -8.58
CA TYR A 35 37.79 6.29 -7.75
C TYR A 35 37.79 5.81 -6.31
N ILE A 36 38.41 6.58 -5.41
CA ILE A 36 38.71 6.19 -4.03
C ILE A 36 37.47 5.86 -3.17
N TYR A 37 36.29 6.35 -3.55
CA TYR A 37 35.05 6.13 -2.79
C TYR A 37 34.24 4.94 -3.29
N GLY A 38 34.49 4.45 -4.52
CA GLY A 38 33.66 3.45 -5.20
C GLY A 38 32.24 3.93 -5.53
N ASN A 39 31.40 2.99 -5.99
CA ASN A 39 29.99 3.22 -6.31
C ASN A 39 29.01 2.59 -5.29
N ASN A 40 27.73 2.84 -5.54
CA ASN A 40 26.63 2.45 -4.67
C ASN A 40 25.99 1.09 -4.96
N GLU A 41 26.45 0.28 -5.92
CA GLU A 41 25.79 -0.99 -6.29
C GLU A 41 25.66 -1.97 -5.11
N ASP A 42 26.76 -2.22 -4.39
CA ASP A 42 26.75 -3.14 -3.23
C ASP A 42 25.85 -2.62 -2.09
N LEU A 43 25.85 -1.30 -1.88
CA LEU A 43 25.03 -0.65 -0.86
C LEU A 43 23.54 -0.72 -1.25
N ALA A 44 23.21 -0.60 -2.53
CA ALA A 44 21.84 -0.74 -3.02
C ALA A 44 21.31 -2.16 -2.77
N VAL A 45 22.13 -3.18 -3.00
CA VAL A 45 21.78 -4.59 -2.72
C VAL A 45 21.53 -4.80 -1.23
N ALA A 46 22.44 -4.34 -0.36
CA ALA A 46 22.25 -4.44 1.09
C ALA A 46 21.01 -3.65 1.56
N GLY A 47 20.80 -2.46 1.00
CA GLY A 47 19.67 -1.59 1.31
C GLY A 47 18.32 -2.24 0.97
N GLN A 48 18.26 -2.94 -0.17
CA GLN A 48 17.10 -3.75 -0.52
C GLN A 48 16.81 -4.81 0.55
N GLN A 49 17.84 -5.54 0.99
CA GLN A 49 17.67 -6.57 2.02
C GLN A 49 17.18 -5.98 3.35
N PHE A 50 17.68 -4.81 3.74
CA PHE A 50 17.22 -4.11 4.96
C PHE A 50 15.77 -3.65 4.85
N LEU A 51 15.36 -3.08 3.71
CA LEU A 51 13.97 -2.71 3.47
C LEU A 51 13.04 -3.91 3.54
N GLU A 52 13.42 -5.03 2.92
CA GLU A 52 12.63 -6.26 2.94
C GLU A 52 12.56 -6.86 4.34
N PHE A 53 13.69 -6.95 5.05
CA PHE A 53 13.75 -7.43 6.42
C PHE A 53 12.84 -6.60 7.34
N TYR A 54 13.01 -5.29 7.33
CA TYR A 54 12.23 -4.41 8.20
C TYR A 54 10.75 -4.38 7.80
N PHE A 55 10.42 -4.50 6.52
CA PHE A 55 9.02 -4.63 6.10
C PHE A 55 8.35 -5.84 6.76
N TYR A 56 9.02 -7.00 6.79
CA TYR A 56 8.46 -8.17 7.45
C TYR A 56 8.40 -8.00 8.98
N ASP A 57 9.43 -7.44 9.60
CA ASP A 57 9.45 -7.12 11.04
C ASP A 57 8.29 -6.18 11.41
N PHE A 58 8.11 -5.11 10.64
CA PHE A 58 7.02 -4.15 10.78
C PHE A 58 5.66 -4.83 10.66
N MET A 59 5.43 -5.67 9.63
CA MET A 59 4.17 -6.39 9.48
C MET A 59 3.92 -7.36 10.67
N LEU A 60 4.94 -8.06 11.17
CA LEU A 60 4.78 -8.89 12.36
C LEU A 60 4.37 -8.06 13.59
N LEU A 61 4.98 -6.89 13.79
CA LEU A 61 4.62 -5.96 14.88
C LEU A 61 3.20 -5.43 14.75
N GLN A 62 2.69 -5.25 13.53
CA GLN A 62 1.29 -4.92 13.27
C GLN A 62 0.32 -6.10 13.48
N GLY A 63 0.82 -7.24 14.00
CA GLY A 63 0.03 -8.41 14.35
C GLY A 63 -0.25 -9.37 13.20
N TYR A 64 0.48 -9.30 12.09
CA TYR A 64 0.30 -10.26 10.99
C TYR A 64 0.97 -11.62 11.26
N PRO A 65 0.40 -12.74 10.77
CA PRO A 65 -0.90 -12.87 10.12
C PRO A 65 -2.05 -12.81 11.15
N ASN A 66 -3.08 -12.00 10.87
CA ASN A 66 -4.27 -11.89 11.72
C ASN A 66 -5.53 -12.24 10.91
N PRO A 67 -6.35 -13.22 11.33
CA PRO A 67 -7.57 -13.62 10.62
C PRO A 67 -8.60 -12.48 10.46
N LEU A 68 -8.57 -11.50 11.35
CA LEU A 68 -9.43 -10.31 11.33
C LEU A 68 -8.85 -9.16 10.50
N SER A 69 -7.59 -9.26 10.08
CA SER A 69 -6.93 -8.23 9.25
C SER A 69 -7.22 -8.42 7.76
N CYS A 70 -6.88 -7.40 6.98
CA CYS A 70 -6.99 -7.46 5.53
C CYS A 70 -5.87 -8.27 4.84
N PHE A 71 -4.89 -8.82 5.57
CA PHE A 71 -3.86 -9.73 5.02
C PHE A 71 -3.94 -11.06 5.75
N LYS A 72 -4.67 -12.01 5.14
CA LYS A 72 -5.06 -13.28 5.76
C LYS A 72 -4.10 -14.41 5.39
N LYS A 73 -3.34 -14.25 4.29
CA LYS A 73 -2.42 -15.25 3.76
C LYS A 73 -1.00 -14.68 3.65
N PRO A 74 0.05 -15.50 3.80
CA PRO A 74 1.44 -15.07 3.57
C PRO A 74 1.65 -14.44 2.18
N ASN A 75 0.93 -14.92 1.17
CA ASN A 75 1.00 -14.37 -0.19
C ASN A 75 0.55 -12.91 -0.27
N ASP A 76 -0.39 -12.48 0.58
CA ASP A 76 -0.89 -11.10 0.60
C ASP A 76 0.22 -10.13 1.04
N ILE A 77 1.05 -10.58 1.99
CA ILE A 77 2.20 -9.82 2.51
C ILE A 77 3.29 -9.73 1.44
N ILE A 78 3.57 -10.82 0.72
CA ILE A 78 4.55 -10.83 -0.38
C ILE A 78 4.13 -9.87 -1.50
N GLN A 79 2.85 -9.89 -1.89
CA GLN A 79 2.34 -8.98 -2.92
C GLN A 79 2.37 -7.52 -2.45
N LEU A 80 2.01 -7.26 -1.19
CA LEU A 80 2.11 -5.92 -0.62
C LEU A 80 3.55 -5.41 -0.65
N ARG A 81 4.51 -6.24 -0.22
CA ARG A 81 5.95 -5.92 -0.27
C ARG A 81 6.38 -5.52 -1.68
N GLN A 82 6.05 -6.34 -2.68
CA GLN A 82 6.41 -6.09 -4.08
C GLN A 82 5.83 -4.79 -4.60
N ARG A 83 4.64 -4.40 -4.12
CA ARG A 83 3.99 -3.14 -4.51
C ARG A 83 4.57 -1.95 -3.77
N LEU A 84 4.82 -2.05 -2.47
CA LEU A 84 5.34 -0.95 -1.66
C LEU A 84 6.79 -0.65 -1.99
N LEU A 85 7.65 -1.67 -2.01
CA LEU A 85 9.10 -1.55 -2.14
C LEU A 85 9.54 -1.59 -3.62
N ASN A 86 8.70 -1.11 -4.54
CA ASN A 86 9.05 -1.05 -5.95
C ASN A 86 9.93 0.19 -6.24
N ASP A 87 10.67 0.15 -7.35
CA ASP A 87 11.59 1.24 -7.71
C ASP A 87 10.88 2.58 -7.95
N SER A 88 9.63 2.59 -8.43
CA SER A 88 8.86 3.83 -8.63
C SER A 88 8.59 4.53 -7.29
N ASN A 89 8.05 3.81 -6.32
CA ASN A 89 7.71 4.39 -5.01
C ASN A 89 8.95 4.87 -4.26
N LEU A 90 10.05 4.12 -4.33
CA LEU A 90 11.32 4.52 -3.72
C LEU A 90 11.92 5.73 -4.44
N ALA A 91 11.78 5.83 -5.75
CA ALA A 91 12.21 7.00 -6.51
C ALA A 91 11.42 8.25 -6.14
N ASP A 92 10.11 8.13 -5.91
CA ASP A 92 9.25 9.25 -5.50
C ASP A 92 9.70 9.81 -4.14
N ILE A 93 10.08 8.94 -3.20
CA ILE A 93 10.72 9.36 -1.94
C ILE A 93 12.04 10.10 -2.25
N GLY A 94 12.87 9.57 -3.14
CA GLY A 94 14.11 10.22 -3.57
C GLY A 94 13.90 11.63 -4.16
N PHE A 95 12.84 11.82 -4.94
CA PHE A 95 12.45 13.12 -5.47
C PHE A 95 12.00 14.08 -4.37
N GLN A 96 11.13 13.63 -3.46
CA GLN A 96 10.65 14.43 -2.33
C GLN A 96 11.79 14.90 -1.42
N LEU A 97 12.87 14.11 -1.32
CA LEU A 97 14.07 14.44 -0.58
C LEU A 97 15.05 15.32 -1.36
N GLY A 98 14.79 15.63 -2.64
CA GLY A 98 15.70 16.43 -3.45
C GLY A 98 17.02 15.74 -3.79
N LEU A 99 17.08 14.40 -3.74
CA LEU A 99 18.27 13.62 -4.07
C LEU A 99 18.88 13.90 -5.46
N PRO A 100 18.11 14.23 -6.53
CA PRO A 100 18.70 14.54 -7.83
C PRO A 100 19.82 15.59 -7.79
N LYS A 101 19.77 16.53 -6.83
CA LYS A 101 20.78 17.59 -6.69
C LYS A 101 22.14 17.04 -6.26
N PHE A 102 22.16 16.05 -5.38
CA PHE A 102 23.37 15.52 -4.72
C PHE A 102 23.98 14.31 -5.44
N LEU A 103 23.20 13.68 -6.32
CA LEU A 103 23.55 12.43 -6.96
C LEU A 103 24.66 12.62 -8.02
N LYS A 104 25.72 11.78 -7.95
CA LYS A 104 26.84 11.82 -8.89
C LYS A 104 26.65 10.78 -9.99
N VAL A 105 26.41 11.24 -11.22
CA VAL A 105 26.18 10.41 -12.43
C VAL A 105 27.17 10.72 -13.56
N GLY A 106 28.25 11.45 -13.28
CA GLY A 106 29.19 11.91 -14.30
C GLY A 106 28.50 12.81 -15.33
N ASN A 107 28.85 12.63 -16.61
CA ASN A 107 28.33 13.37 -17.75
C ASN A 107 26.87 13.04 -18.10
N GLN A 108 26.30 11.96 -17.55
CA GLN A 108 24.93 11.52 -17.86
C GLN A 108 23.90 12.19 -16.95
N ILE A 109 23.78 13.51 -17.06
CA ILE A 109 22.94 14.35 -16.17
C ILE A 109 21.47 13.90 -16.13
N HIS A 110 20.94 13.37 -17.24
CA HIS A 110 19.57 12.86 -17.32
C HIS A 110 19.27 11.73 -16.34
N LEU A 111 20.30 10.99 -15.89
CA LEU A 111 20.14 9.91 -14.90
C LEU A 111 19.81 10.41 -13.49
N LYS A 112 20.03 11.70 -13.19
CA LYS A 112 19.64 12.29 -11.89
C LYS A 112 18.14 12.16 -11.60
N ASN A 113 17.32 12.09 -12.64
CA ASN A 113 15.87 11.95 -12.54
C ASN A 113 15.39 10.53 -12.92
N ASN A 114 16.30 9.58 -13.15
CA ASN A 114 15.91 8.23 -13.49
C ASN A 114 15.39 7.50 -12.24
N GLN A 115 14.20 6.88 -12.35
CA GLN A 115 13.55 6.21 -11.22
C GLN A 115 14.43 5.12 -10.60
N LYS A 116 15.02 4.25 -11.42
CA LYS A 116 15.88 3.17 -10.93
C LYS A 116 17.10 3.73 -10.18
N VAL A 117 17.75 4.75 -10.74
CA VAL A 117 18.94 5.38 -10.12
C VAL A 117 18.59 6.02 -8.77
N LEU A 118 17.43 6.67 -8.66
CA LEU A 118 16.97 7.26 -7.41
C LEU A 118 16.60 6.20 -6.38
N ALA A 119 15.88 5.15 -6.79
CA ALA A 119 15.54 4.02 -5.93
C ALA A 119 16.81 3.34 -5.37
N ASP A 120 17.79 3.06 -6.23
CA ASP A 120 19.06 2.47 -5.82
C ASP A 120 19.84 3.39 -4.88
N THR A 121 19.75 4.71 -5.06
CA THR A 121 20.36 5.68 -4.15
C THR A 121 19.68 5.69 -2.78
N ILE A 122 18.34 5.62 -2.71
CA ILE A 122 17.62 5.49 -1.43
C ILE A 122 18.04 4.23 -0.70
N LYS A 123 18.04 3.07 -1.38
CA LYS A 123 18.52 1.80 -0.81
C LYS A 123 19.95 1.95 -0.29
N SER A 124 20.82 2.57 -1.08
CA SER A 124 22.22 2.78 -0.72
C SER A 124 22.40 3.68 0.49
N LEU A 125 21.60 4.74 0.63
CA LEU A 125 21.62 5.63 1.79
C LEU A 125 21.19 4.89 3.07
N ILE A 126 20.19 4.04 2.99
CA ILE A 126 19.74 3.19 4.11
C ILE A 126 20.88 2.26 4.56
N ALA A 127 21.50 1.54 3.61
CA ALA A 127 22.61 0.64 3.93
C ALA A 127 23.81 1.40 4.49
N ALA A 128 24.17 2.53 3.89
CA ALA A 128 25.24 3.39 4.34
C ALA A 128 25.01 3.87 5.77
N GLN A 129 23.79 4.30 6.11
CA GLN A 129 23.46 4.75 7.45
C GLN A 129 23.58 3.61 8.48
N TYR A 130 23.12 2.41 8.14
CA TYR A 130 23.26 1.23 9.00
C TYR A 130 24.73 0.91 9.31
N TYR A 131 25.59 0.89 8.28
CA TYR A 131 27.02 0.63 8.47
C TYR A 131 27.73 1.77 9.22
N ASP A 132 27.32 3.03 8.99
CA ASP A 132 27.86 4.18 9.71
C ASP A 132 27.52 4.17 11.22
N LYS A 133 26.37 3.57 11.56
CA LYS A 133 25.90 3.37 12.94
C LYS A 133 26.40 2.07 13.57
N TYR A 134 27.48 1.49 13.03
CA TYR A 134 28.08 0.25 13.52
C TYR A 134 27.13 -0.95 13.53
N GLN A 135 26.27 -1.04 12.51
CA GLN A 135 25.35 -2.17 12.32
C GLN A 135 24.25 -2.25 13.41
N ASP A 136 23.82 -1.09 13.92
CA ASP A 136 22.75 -1.01 14.90
C ASP A 136 21.37 -1.17 14.25
N LEU A 137 20.65 -2.22 14.65
CA LEU A 137 19.31 -2.52 14.16
C LEU A 137 18.27 -1.51 14.66
N GLU A 138 18.40 -0.95 15.86
CA GLU A 138 17.42 0.02 16.36
C GLU A 138 17.50 1.32 15.55
N SER A 139 18.72 1.81 15.28
CA SER A 139 18.94 2.93 14.36
C SER A 139 18.36 2.68 12.96
N LEU A 140 18.41 1.43 12.47
CA LEU A 140 17.80 1.06 11.19
C LEU A 140 16.28 1.11 11.25
N ARG A 141 15.67 0.65 12.35
CA ARG A 141 14.22 0.73 12.57
C ARG A 141 13.75 2.18 12.62
N ASP A 142 14.42 3.03 13.38
CA ASP A 142 14.11 4.47 13.48
C ASP A 142 14.17 5.17 12.12
N LEU A 143 15.13 4.76 11.27
CA LEU A 143 15.25 5.27 9.91
C LEU A 143 14.13 4.77 9.00
N LEU A 144 13.78 3.48 9.08
CA LEU A 144 12.87 2.82 8.14
C LEU A 144 11.39 2.92 8.53
N HIS A 145 11.06 3.10 9.80
CA HIS A 145 9.68 3.31 10.26
C HIS A 145 8.96 4.42 9.50
N PRO A 146 9.48 5.67 9.44
CA PRO A 146 8.84 6.74 8.70
C PRO A 146 8.76 6.48 7.19
N VAL A 147 9.69 5.68 6.63
CA VAL A 147 9.63 5.25 5.23
C VAL A 147 8.45 4.32 5.02
N MET A 148 8.28 3.32 5.88
CA MET A 148 7.17 2.37 5.80
C MET A 148 5.83 3.07 5.96
N ASP A 149 5.70 4.00 6.91
CA ASP A 149 4.49 4.78 7.11
C ASP A 149 4.13 5.60 5.87
N LEU A 150 5.10 6.30 5.29
CA LEU A 150 4.89 7.08 4.07
C LEU A 150 4.48 6.19 2.90
N LEU A 151 5.16 5.06 2.71
CA LEU A 151 4.82 4.11 1.66
C LEU A 151 3.40 3.55 1.85
N LEU A 152 3.01 3.19 3.07
CA LEU A 152 1.69 2.65 3.38
C LEU A 152 0.58 3.69 3.19
N ASN A 153 0.81 4.93 3.63
CA ASN A 153 -0.15 6.03 3.48
C ASN A 153 -0.41 6.36 2.00
N ASN A 154 0.64 6.34 1.17
CA ASN A 154 0.51 6.59 -0.27
C ASN A 154 -0.36 5.52 -0.98
N ILE A 155 -0.31 4.25 -0.55
CA ILE A 155 -1.21 3.21 -1.09
C ILE A 155 -2.62 3.30 -0.47
N GLN A 156 -2.79 3.82 0.74
CA GLN A 156 -4.14 4.06 1.28
C GLN A 156 -4.90 5.11 0.46
N SER A 157 -4.21 6.15 -0.03
CA SER A 157 -4.78 7.11 -1.00
C SER A 157 -4.98 6.52 -2.39
N GLU A 158 -4.13 5.58 -2.80
CA GLU A 158 -4.22 4.88 -4.09
C GLU A 158 -4.41 3.37 -3.91
N GLN A 159 -5.66 2.91 -3.89
CA GLN A 159 -5.99 1.56 -4.40
C GLN A 159 -5.60 0.32 -3.57
N ILE A 160 -5.49 0.36 -2.23
CA ILE A 160 -5.57 -0.90 -1.45
C ILE A 160 -6.90 -1.64 -1.74
N LEU A 161 -7.97 -0.92 -2.10
CA LEU A 161 -9.25 -1.51 -2.50
C LEU A 161 -9.31 -1.95 -3.98
N GLN A 162 -8.53 -1.36 -4.90
CA GLN A 162 -8.69 -1.68 -6.33
C GLN A 162 -7.80 -2.83 -6.82
N THR A 163 -6.75 -3.20 -6.10
CA THR A 163 -5.75 -4.14 -6.65
C THR A 163 -5.48 -5.39 -5.82
N LYS A 164 -6.13 -5.59 -4.66
CA LYS A 164 -5.75 -6.67 -3.74
C LYS A 164 -6.30 -8.06 -4.10
N TYR A 165 -7.32 -8.14 -4.93
CA TYR A 165 -7.92 -9.40 -5.35
C TYR A 165 -8.40 -9.17 -6.78
N ASN A 166 -8.21 -10.11 -7.71
CA ASN A 166 -8.99 -10.08 -8.94
C ASN A 166 -10.46 -10.11 -8.49
N PRO A 167 -11.23 -9.01 -8.58
CA PRO A 167 -12.54 -8.94 -7.93
C PRO A 167 -13.46 -10.01 -8.51
N LYS A 168 -13.21 -10.39 -9.77
CA LYS A 168 -13.83 -11.55 -10.43
C LYS A 168 -13.49 -12.88 -9.77
N SER A 169 -12.23 -13.15 -9.46
CA SER A 169 -11.83 -14.38 -8.76
C SER A 169 -12.40 -14.43 -7.35
N ASN A 170 -12.36 -13.33 -6.61
CA ASN A 170 -12.95 -13.25 -5.27
C ASN A 170 -14.47 -13.46 -5.30
N PHE A 171 -15.13 -12.83 -6.28
CA PHE A 171 -16.55 -13.02 -6.52
C PHE A 171 -16.86 -14.50 -6.80
N VAL A 172 -16.11 -15.17 -7.67
CA VAL A 172 -16.29 -16.62 -7.95
C VAL A 172 -16.01 -17.49 -6.72
N GLU A 173 -14.96 -17.22 -5.96
CA GLU A 173 -14.65 -17.92 -4.70
C GLU A 173 -15.78 -17.76 -3.68
N TYR A 174 -16.30 -16.54 -3.53
CA TYR A 174 -17.42 -16.24 -2.66
C TYR A 174 -18.69 -16.96 -3.09
N LEU A 175 -19.01 -16.95 -4.39
CA LEU A 175 -20.12 -17.74 -4.94
C LEU A 175 -19.98 -19.23 -4.66
N THR A 176 -18.75 -19.75 -4.73
CA THR A 176 -18.47 -21.16 -4.41
C THR A 176 -18.72 -21.46 -2.93
N THR A 177 -18.36 -20.52 -2.05
CA THR A 177 -18.52 -20.64 -0.59
C THR A 177 -20.00 -20.65 -0.17
N ILE A 178 -20.84 -19.85 -0.82
CA ILE A 178 -22.27 -19.71 -0.46
C ILE A 178 -23.19 -20.63 -1.28
N ARG A 179 -22.65 -21.45 -2.18
CA ARG A 179 -23.42 -22.24 -3.17
C ARG A 179 -24.45 -23.19 -2.56
N GLU A 180 -24.21 -23.63 -1.32
CA GLU A 180 -25.13 -24.49 -0.58
C GLU A 180 -26.38 -23.75 -0.13
N GLU A 181 -26.26 -22.46 0.23
CA GLU A 181 -27.36 -21.62 0.69
C GLU A 181 -28.08 -20.91 -0.48
N ILE A 182 -27.30 -20.42 -1.45
CA ILE A 182 -27.76 -19.49 -2.48
C ILE A 182 -27.21 -19.92 -3.84
N GLU A 183 -28.06 -19.93 -4.86
CA GLU A 183 -27.63 -20.07 -6.25
C GLU A 183 -27.57 -18.70 -6.92
N VAL A 184 -26.41 -18.31 -7.43
CA VAL A 184 -26.22 -17.03 -8.14
C VAL A 184 -25.76 -17.30 -9.56
N GLN A 185 -26.49 -16.76 -10.53
CA GLN A 185 -26.13 -16.81 -11.95
C GLN A 185 -25.76 -15.40 -12.44
N PRO A 186 -24.45 -15.10 -12.62
CA PRO A 186 -23.99 -13.82 -13.13
C PRO A 186 -24.05 -13.78 -14.68
N ILE A 187 -24.60 -12.71 -15.23
CA ILE A 187 -24.64 -12.42 -16.67
C ILE A 187 -23.95 -11.08 -16.90
N LEU A 188 -22.82 -11.10 -17.62
CA LEU A 188 -22.03 -9.89 -17.92
C LEU A 188 -22.29 -9.44 -19.36
N THR A 189 -22.69 -8.18 -19.52
CA THR A 189 -22.85 -7.51 -20.82
C THR A 189 -21.84 -6.38 -20.93
N VAL A 190 -21.13 -6.30 -22.06
CA VAL A 190 -20.15 -5.24 -22.34
C VAL A 190 -20.56 -4.54 -23.62
N GLU A 191 -20.83 -3.24 -23.51
CA GLU A 191 -21.19 -2.37 -24.61
C GLU A 191 -20.11 -1.31 -24.81
N TRP A 192 -19.88 -0.94 -26.07
CA TRP A 192 -19.01 0.18 -26.42
C TRP A 192 -19.88 1.40 -26.68
N LYS A 193 -19.57 2.53 -26.04
CA LYS A 193 -20.29 3.80 -26.21
C LYS A 193 -19.31 4.94 -26.47
N LYS A 194 -19.70 5.89 -27.33
CA LYS A 194 -18.98 7.15 -27.47
C LYS A 194 -19.27 8.03 -26.26
N ASN A 195 -18.26 8.71 -25.74
CA ASN A 195 -18.46 9.67 -24.66
C ASN A 195 -19.23 10.89 -25.17
N GLU A 196 -20.42 11.12 -24.63
CA GLU A 196 -21.30 12.23 -24.99
C GLU A 196 -20.70 13.59 -24.61
N GLU A 197 -19.85 13.63 -23.57
CA GLU A 197 -19.19 14.86 -23.11
C GLU A 197 -17.91 15.18 -23.88
N ASN A 198 -17.28 14.17 -24.48
CA ASN A 198 -15.99 14.32 -25.16
C ASN A 198 -15.89 13.34 -26.32
N ASN A 199 -16.36 13.76 -27.50
CA ASN A 199 -16.48 12.95 -28.74
C ASN A 199 -15.20 12.25 -29.22
N LEU A 200 -14.04 12.57 -28.63
CA LEU A 200 -12.73 11.98 -28.93
C LEU A 200 -12.40 10.75 -28.07
N GLN A 201 -13.18 10.45 -27.02
CA GLN A 201 -12.94 9.31 -26.15
C GLN A 201 -14.08 8.29 -26.21
N SER A 202 -13.68 7.04 -26.37
CA SER A 202 -14.60 5.90 -26.33
C SER A 202 -14.64 5.32 -24.91
N MET A 203 -15.81 4.90 -24.46
CA MET A 203 -16.02 4.31 -23.14
C MET A 203 -16.64 2.92 -23.26
N PHE A 204 -16.34 2.07 -22.29
CA PHE A 204 -17.00 0.80 -22.09
C PHE A 204 -18.11 0.99 -21.08
N LEU A 205 -19.33 0.65 -21.47
CA LEU A 205 -20.44 0.45 -20.56
C LEU A 205 -20.51 -1.05 -20.24
N ILE A 206 -20.29 -1.41 -18.99
CA ILE A 206 -20.36 -2.80 -18.54
C ILE A 206 -21.52 -2.94 -17.57
N THR A 207 -22.31 -4.00 -17.74
CA THR A 207 -23.47 -4.34 -16.92
C THR A 207 -23.31 -5.77 -16.41
N LEU A 208 -23.54 -5.99 -15.13
CA LEU A 208 -23.58 -7.30 -14.49
C LEU A 208 -24.95 -7.52 -13.87
N ASP A 209 -25.70 -8.46 -14.43
CA ASP A 209 -26.97 -8.93 -13.90
C ASP A 209 -26.73 -10.20 -13.07
N LEU A 210 -27.16 -10.20 -11.81
CA LEU A 210 -27.10 -11.35 -10.91
C LEU A 210 -28.51 -11.88 -10.69
N GLN A 211 -28.75 -13.12 -11.09
CA GLN A 211 -29.97 -13.84 -10.74
C GLN A 211 -29.69 -14.68 -9.50
N ILE A 212 -30.32 -14.32 -8.39
CA ILE A 212 -30.08 -14.90 -7.07
C ILE A 212 -31.30 -15.71 -6.67
N LYS A 213 -31.11 -16.99 -6.35
CA LYS A 213 -32.14 -17.87 -5.82
C LYS A 213 -31.75 -18.32 -4.42
N ASN A 214 -32.58 -17.97 -3.44
CA ASN A 214 -32.40 -18.46 -2.08
C ASN A 214 -33.02 -19.85 -1.94
N LYS A 215 -32.21 -20.86 -1.67
CA LYS A 215 -32.69 -22.25 -1.55
C LYS A 215 -33.52 -22.48 -0.29
N MET A 216 -33.32 -21.69 0.75
CA MET A 216 -34.02 -21.85 2.03
C MET A 216 -35.35 -21.10 2.06
N LEU A 217 -35.41 -19.91 1.48
CA LEU A 217 -36.60 -19.05 1.51
C LEU A 217 -37.46 -19.12 0.24
N SER A 218 -37.02 -19.86 -0.80
CA SER A 218 -37.68 -19.90 -2.11
C SER A 218 -37.92 -18.51 -2.73
N GLU A 219 -37.08 -17.53 -2.37
CA GLU A 219 -37.12 -16.18 -2.90
C GLU A 219 -36.13 -16.02 -4.06
N ASP A 220 -36.62 -15.47 -5.18
CA ASP A 220 -35.82 -15.10 -6.33
C ASP A 220 -35.61 -13.58 -6.35
N GLN A 221 -34.36 -13.14 -6.48
CA GLN A 221 -33.99 -11.73 -6.61
C GLN A 221 -33.09 -11.49 -7.82
N LYS A 222 -33.22 -10.31 -8.42
CA LYS A 222 -32.33 -9.84 -9.48
C LYS A 222 -31.61 -8.59 -9.00
N LEU A 223 -30.27 -8.61 -9.05
CA LEU A 223 -29.45 -7.41 -8.85
C LEU A 223 -28.82 -7.02 -10.18
N LYS A 224 -28.79 -5.72 -10.47
CA LYS A 224 -28.21 -5.18 -11.70
C LYS A 224 -27.22 -4.08 -11.35
N ILE A 225 -25.98 -4.25 -11.76
CA ILE A 225 -24.87 -3.32 -11.49
C ILE A 225 -24.31 -2.84 -12.81
N GLN A 226 -24.10 -1.53 -12.94
CA GLN A 226 -23.73 -0.92 -14.20
C GLN A 226 -22.65 0.15 -13.99
N LYS A 227 -21.55 0.07 -14.74
CA LYS A 227 -20.46 1.07 -14.72
C LYS A 227 -19.99 1.44 -16.11
N GLN A 228 -19.49 2.67 -16.22
CA GLN A 228 -18.87 3.18 -17.44
C GLN A 228 -17.42 3.54 -17.16
N GLY A 229 -16.52 3.30 -18.12
CA GLY A 229 -15.14 3.75 -18.01
C GLY A 229 -14.31 3.53 -19.26
N ILE A 230 -13.19 4.23 -19.36
CA ILE A 230 -12.30 4.25 -20.54
C ILE A 230 -11.57 2.91 -20.70
N SER A 231 -11.22 2.26 -19.59
CA SER A 231 -10.52 0.97 -19.58
C SER A 231 -11.48 -0.16 -19.24
N LYS A 232 -11.77 -1.04 -20.20
CA LYS A 232 -12.59 -2.25 -19.98
C LYS A 232 -12.16 -3.02 -18.74
N ARG A 233 -10.85 -3.21 -18.55
CA ARG A 233 -10.29 -3.99 -17.44
C ARG A 233 -10.61 -3.35 -16.09
N ILE A 234 -10.42 -2.04 -15.96
CA ILE A 234 -10.68 -1.31 -14.70
C ILE A 234 -12.19 -1.29 -14.42
N THR A 235 -13.00 -0.99 -15.43
CA THR A 235 -14.47 -0.96 -15.30
C THR A 235 -15.03 -2.34 -14.92
N GLU A 236 -14.51 -3.43 -15.49
CA GLU A 236 -14.92 -4.79 -15.13
C GLU A 236 -14.56 -5.12 -13.68
N GLN A 237 -13.35 -4.76 -13.23
CA GLN A 237 -12.93 -4.98 -11.85
C GLN A 237 -13.82 -4.24 -10.84
N GLN A 238 -14.19 -2.99 -11.14
CA GLN A 238 -15.07 -2.20 -10.28
C GLN A 238 -16.46 -2.82 -10.15
N ILE A 239 -17.02 -3.33 -11.24
CA ILE A 239 -18.33 -3.99 -11.22
C ILE A 239 -18.34 -5.23 -10.33
N TYR A 240 -17.33 -6.09 -10.44
CA TYR A 240 -17.26 -7.28 -9.60
C TYR A 240 -17.02 -6.94 -8.12
N LEU A 241 -16.34 -5.83 -7.83
CA LEU A 241 -16.15 -5.34 -6.47
C LEU A 241 -17.47 -4.88 -5.86
N GLU A 242 -18.24 -4.07 -6.59
CA GLU A 242 -19.57 -3.62 -6.18
C GLU A 242 -20.54 -4.80 -6.03
N ALA A 243 -20.50 -5.74 -6.97
CA ALA A 243 -21.29 -6.97 -6.92
C ALA A 243 -21.01 -7.80 -5.67
N LEU A 244 -19.75 -7.93 -5.28
CA LEU A 244 -19.38 -8.65 -4.07
C LEU A 244 -19.90 -7.96 -2.81
N GLN A 245 -19.86 -6.62 -2.75
CA GLN A 245 -20.37 -5.85 -1.62
C GLN A 245 -21.89 -5.98 -1.51
N GLU A 246 -22.61 -5.78 -2.61
CA GLU A 246 -24.07 -5.92 -2.67
C GLU A 246 -24.52 -7.33 -2.28
N LEU A 247 -23.83 -8.37 -2.75
CA LEU A 247 -24.18 -9.75 -2.42
C LEU A 247 -23.96 -10.09 -0.94
N LYS A 248 -22.92 -9.52 -0.31
CA LYS A 248 -22.66 -9.68 1.14
C LYS A 248 -23.75 -9.01 1.97
N ASN A 249 -24.06 -7.75 1.66
CA ASN A 249 -25.10 -6.99 2.34
C ASN A 249 -26.46 -7.70 2.20
N TRP A 250 -26.75 -8.24 1.02
CA TRP A 250 -27.95 -9.02 0.79
C TRP A 250 -27.99 -10.29 1.65
N GLN A 251 -26.91 -11.08 1.70
CA GLN A 251 -26.88 -12.29 2.53
C GLN A 251 -27.05 -11.97 4.02
N GLU A 252 -26.41 -10.92 4.52
CA GLU A 252 -26.59 -10.47 5.91
C GLU A 252 -28.05 -10.08 6.19
N THR A 253 -28.67 -9.34 5.26
CA THR A 253 -30.10 -8.97 5.35
C THR A 253 -30.99 -10.21 5.41
N GLN A 254 -30.71 -11.22 4.59
CA GLN A 254 -31.49 -12.46 4.55
C GLN A 254 -31.30 -13.31 5.80
N LYS A 255 -30.08 -13.38 6.34
CA LYS A 255 -29.81 -14.04 7.64
C LYS A 255 -30.60 -13.38 8.77
N ASN A 256 -30.63 -12.04 8.80
CA ASN A 256 -31.40 -11.31 9.80
C ASN A 256 -32.92 -11.55 9.66
N LYS A 257 -33.45 -11.58 8.43
CA LYS A 257 -34.86 -11.93 8.18
C LYS A 257 -35.19 -13.35 8.65
N PHE A 258 -34.31 -14.32 8.35
CA PHE A 258 -34.50 -15.70 8.77
C PHE A 258 -34.49 -15.84 10.31
N LEU A 259 -33.59 -15.14 11.00
CA LEU A 259 -33.57 -15.09 12.47
C LEU A 259 -34.85 -14.49 13.05
N GLN A 260 -35.36 -13.39 12.46
CA GLN A 260 -36.63 -12.79 12.89
C GLN A 260 -37.82 -13.74 12.70
N ILE A 261 -37.86 -14.50 11.59
CA ILE A 261 -38.91 -15.50 11.36
C ILE A 261 -38.84 -16.61 12.42
N LEU A 262 -37.63 -17.07 12.78
CA LEU A 262 -37.47 -18.06 13.84
C LEU A 262 -37.93 -17.52 15.20
N GLU A 263 -37.52 -16.31 15.58
CA GLU A 263 -37.94 -15.67 16.83
C GLU A 263 -39.47 -15.54 16.93
N GLN A 264 -40.13 -15.11 15.85
CA GLN A 264 -41.59 -15.02 15.78
C GLN A 264 -42.29 -16.39 15.91
N GLN A 265 -41.71 -17.45 15.35
CA GLN A 265 -42.24 -18.81 15.50
C GLN A 265 -42.04 -19.40 16.90
N PHE A 266 -41.06 -18.90 17.67
CA PHE A 266 -40.86 -19.28 19.08
C PHE A 266 -41.77 -18.50 20.03
N ASP A 267 -42.10 -17.25 19.73
CA ASP A 267 -43.06 -16.46 20.52
C ASP A 267 -44.51 -16.95 20.36
N ASP A 268 -44.90 -17.42 19.18
CA ASP A 268 -46.25 -17.99 18.96
C ASP A 268 -46.46 -19.38 19.60
N ASN A 269 -45.38 -20.08 19.99
CA ASN A 269 -45.44 -21.43 20.56
C ASN A 269 -45.19 -21.52 22.08
N ASN A 270 -44.95 -20.40 22.77
CA ASN A 270 -44.67 -20.39 24.22
C ASN A 270 -45.65 -19.51 25.03
N ILE A 271 -46.89 -19.98 25.17
CA ILE A 271 -47.65 -19.81 26.42
C ILE A 271 -47.28 -20.98 27.34
N ALA A 272 -46.04 -21.00 27.82
CA ALA A 272 -45.64 -21.78 28.99
C ALA A 272 -44.33 -21.20 29.53
N SER A 273 -44.49 -20.32 30.52
CA SER A 273 -43.44 -19.63 31.25
C SER A 273 -42.50 -20.60 31.98
N THR A 274 -41.20 -20.53 31.68
CA THR A 274 -40.15 -20.66 32.70
C THR A 274 -38.96 -19.78 32.31
N SER A 275 -38.73 -18.77 33.15
CA SER A 275 -37.55 -17.92 33.19
C SER A 275 -36.27 -18.74 33.34
N VAL A 276 -35.33 -18.60 32.41
CA VAL A 276 -33.92 -18.96 32.63
C VAL A 276 -33.03 -17.92 31.96
N ASP A 277 -32.11 -17.38 32.76
CA ASP A 277 -31.18 -16.30 32.50
C ASP A 277 -30.33 -16.49 31.23
N SER A 278 -30.31 -15.47 30.38
CA SER A 278 -29.33 -15.30 29.30
C SER A 278 -28.25 -14.27 29.68
N GLN A 279 -27.61 -14.46 30.83
CA GLN A 279 -26.30 -13.85 31.11
C GLN A 279 -25.17 -14.67 30.49
N PHE A 280 -25.19 -14.91 29.18
CA PHE A 280 -24.03 -15.44 28.46
C PHE A 280 -24.15 -15.03 26.99
N PHE A 281 -23.68 -13.83 26.66
CA PHE A 281 -23.03 -13.44 25.38
C PHE A 281 -22.79 -11.92 25.37
N ASN A 282 -22.13 -11.40 26.41
CA ASN A 282 -21.47 -10.10 26.33
C ASN A 282 -19.98 -10.34 26.56
N ASN A 283 -19.33 -10.96 25.56
CA ASN A 283 -17.88 -10.93 25.50
C ASN A 283 -17.47 -9.69 24.72
N THR A 284 -17.10 -8.69 25.50
CA THR A 284 -16.48 -7.44 25.12
C THR A 284 -15.29 -7.68 24.18
N ASN A 285 -15.48 -7.41 22.89
CA ASN A 285 -14.38 -7.03 21.99
C ASN A 285 -13.86 -5.66 22.41
N LYS A 286 -13.04 -5.63 23.47
CA LYS A 286 -12.05 -4.57 23.67
C LYS A 286 -10.81 -4.96 22.85
N SER A 287 -10.81 -4.68 21.56
CA SER A 287 -9.55 -4.52 20.84
C SER A 287 -9.02 -3.13 21.17
N VAL A 288 -7.96 -3.12 21.96
CA VAL A 288 -7.06 -2.00 22.19
C VAL A 288 -6.56 -1.48 20.84
N TYR A 289 -6.34 -0.16 20.75
CA TYR A 289 -5.87 0.65 19.61
C TYR A 289 -6.94 1.41 18.81
N ASN A 290 -7.52 2.43 19.47
CA ASN A 290 -7.80 3.70 18.81
C ASN A 290 -6.47 4.48 18.71
N PHE A 291 -5.91 4.63 17.51
CA PHE A 291 -4.79 5.55 17.28
C PHE A 291 -5.01 6.29 15.97
N LEU A 292 -5.98 7.18 15.97
CA LEU A 292 -6.16 8.24 14.98
C LEU A 292 -6.75 9.43 15.72
N GLU A 293 -5.88 10.21 16.36
CA GLU A 293 -6.15 11.61 16.63
C GLU A 293 -4.83 12.32 16.96
N GLN A 294 -4.66 13.49 16.35
CA GLN A 294 -3.54 14.44 16.44
C GLN A 294 -2.36 14.15 15.49
N PHE A 295 -2.27 14.93 14.41
CA PHE A 295 -1.20 15.93 14.21
C PHE A 295 -1.49 16.77 12.95
N ASP A 296 -2.38 17.75 13.07
CA ASP A 296 -2.32 18.96 12.23
C ASP A 296 -1.72 20.06 13.09
N ASN A 297 -0.50 20.52 12.76
CA ASN A 297 0.04 21.74 13.34
C ASN A 297 1.06 22.38 12.39
N ASP A 298 0.53 23.12 11.42
CA ASP A 298 1.25 23.78 10.32
C ASP A 298 2.31 24.80 10.79
N GLU A 299 2.22 25.31 12.02
CA GLU A 299 3.20 26.28 12.56
C GLU A 299 4.60 25.67 12.77
N LYS A 300 4.69 24.38 13.14
CA LYS A 300 5.98 23.70 13.34
C LYS A 300 6.70 23.39 12.03
N GLN A 301 5.96 23.29 10.92
CA GLN A 301 6.56 23.09 9.60
C GLN A 301 7.27 24.37 9.11
N LYS A 302 6.74 25.55 9.44
CA LYS A 302 7.31 26.82 8.97
C LYS A 302 8.61 27.19 9.68
N GLU A 303 8.69 27.02 11.00
CA GLU A 303 9.94 27.18 11.76
C GLU A 303 11.03 26.20 11.32
N PHE A 304 10.63 25.01 10.86
CA PHE A 304 11.54 23.99 10.34
C PHE A 304 12.19 24.38 9.01
N TYR A 305 11.42 24.93 8.05
CA TYR A 305 11.98 25.39 6.76
C TYR A 305 12.95 26.57 6.93
N ASP A 306 12.67 27.48 7.88
CA ASP A 306 13.56 28.61 8.18
C ASP A 306 14.85 28.15 8.89
N SER A 307 14.79 27.11 9.72
CA SER A 307 15.98 26.51 10.33
C SER A 307 16.83 25.74 9.32
N LEU A 308 16.21 25.06 8.34
CA LEU A 308 16.91 24.32 7.29
C LEU A 308 17.63 25.26 6.32
N SER A 309 16.99 26.36 5.95
CA SER A 309 17.57 27.43 5.11
C SER A 309 18.86 28.01 5.73
N LYS A 310 18.87 28.23 7.05
CA LYS A 310 20.02 28.77 7.80
C LYS A 310 21.18 27.79 7.93
N VAL A 311 20.92 26.49 8.06
CA VAL A 311 21.98 25.46 8.13
C VAL A 311 22.61 25.26 6.75
N LEU A 312 21.82 25.32 5.68
CA LEU A 312 22.30 25.06 4.32
C LEU A 312 23.08 26.24 3.71
N THR A 313 22.74 27.49 4.04
CA THR A 313 23.52 28.68 3.65
C THR A 313 24.93 28.69 4.25
N GLN A 314 25.13 28.06 5.42
CA GLN A 314 26.45 27.89 6.03
C GLN A 314 27.35 26.85 5.32
N PHE A 315 26.78 26.02 4.44
CA PHE A 315 27.54 25.05 3.63
C PHE A 315 27.93 25.62 2.25
N GLU A 316 27.18 26.61 1.72
CA GLU A 316 27.53 27.26 0.45
C GLU A 316 28.73 28.23 0.58
N GLU A 317 28.96 28.83 1.76
CA GLU A 317 30.09 29.74 1.99
C GLU A 317 31.46 29.04 2.16
N LYS A 318 31.52 27.71 2.09
CA LYS A 318 32.77 26.93 2.31
C LYS A 318 33.32 26.17 1.11
N ASP A 319 32.64 26.24 -0.03
CA ASP A 319 33.07 25.58 -1.28
C ASP A 319 33.58 26.56 -2.36
N GLU A 320 33.93 27.80 -1.99
CA GLU A 320 34.88 28.59 -2.79
C GLU A 320 36.31 28.20 -2.40
N PHE A 321 36.84 27.11 -2.97
CA PHE A 321 38.25 26.93 -3.37
C PHE A 321 38.44 25.69 -4.25
#